data_AF-A0A6B3VTT7-F1
#
_entry.id   AF-A0A6B3VTT7-F1
#
_cell.length_a   1.000
_cell.length_b   1.000
_cell.length_c   1.000
_cell.angle_alpha   90.00
_cell.angle_beta   90.00
_cell.angle_gamma   90.00
#
_symmetry.space_group_name_H-M   'P 1'
#
loop_
_entity.id
_entity.type
_entity.pdbx_description
1 polymer ?
#
loop_
_entity_poly.entity_id
_entity_poly.type
_entity_poly.pdbx_seq_one_letter_code
_entity_poly.pdbx_strand_id
1 'polypeptide(L)'
;MAVVKHTEEEVKLLARLMRAEAEGDGNLGMLMVGNVGVNRVRADCLDFQPITSIQKMVFQSPGGFEATQKGYFYQAARQKEIDLARKVIKGNRYHPASNSLWFFRPAGSCPAQWYNQWNSGRFKAHCFFKPTVQNCPSVY
;
A
#
# COMPACT_ATOMS: atom_id res chain seq x y z
N MET A 1 18.65 -4.72 2.96
CA MET A 1 18.50 -4.70 1.49
C MET A 1 17.05 -4.37 1.17
N ALA A 2 16.74 -3.88 -0.04
CA ALA A 2 15.35 -3.64 -0.45
C ALA A 2 14.65 -4.97 -0.78
N VAL A 3 13.35 -5.06 -0.50
CA VAL A 3 12.54 -6.26 -0.79
C VAL A 3 11.88 -6.24 -2.17
N VAL A 4 11.97 -5.10 -2.87
CA VAL A 4 11.51 -4.92 -4.25
C VAL A 4 12.52 -4.09 -5.04
N LYS A 5 12.66 -4.40 -6.33
CA LYS A 5 13.45 -3.58 -7.26
C LYS A 5 12.78 -2.21 -7.41
N HIS A 6 13.58 -1.15 -7.42
CA HIS A 6 13.07 0.21 -7.53
C HIS A 6 14.12 1.16 -8.11
N THR A 7 13.63 2.23 -8.74
CA THR A 7 14.41 3.43 -9.09
C THR A 7 14.12 4.57 -8.11
N GLU A 8 14.92 5.63 -8.14
CA GLU A 8 14.66 6.84 -7.35
C GLU A 8 13.34 7.53 -7.72
N GLU A 9 12.94 7.49 -8.99
CA GLU A 9 11.65 8.01 -9.42
C GLU A 9 10.48 7.19 -8.89
N GLU A 10 10.65 5.87 -8.75
CA GLU A 10 9.66 5.02 -8.08
C GLU A 10 9.58 5.26 -6.57
N VAL A 11 10.69 5.60 -5.90
CA VAL A 11 10.65 6.03 -4.50
C VAL A 11 9.82 7.31 -4.36
N LYS A 12 10.04 8.30 -5.23
CA LYS A 12 9.24 9.54 -5.25
C LYS A 12 7.79 9.28 -5.63
N LEU A 13 7.52 8.36 -6.54
CA LEU A 13 6.17 7.95 -6.92
C LEU A 13 5.43 7.32 -5.72
N LEU A 14 6.07 6.38 -5.02
CA LEU A 14 5.51 5.78 -3.81
C LEU A 14 5.28 6.80 -2.70
N ALA A 15 6.22 7.74 -2.50
CA ALA A 15 6.09 8.82 -1.53
C ALA A 15 4.86 9.71 -1.82
N ARG A 16 4.63 10.07 -3.09
CA ARG A 16 3.43 10.82 -3.52
C ARG A 16 2.15 10.04 -3.24
N LEU A 17 2.15 8.74 -3.53
CA LEU A 17 1.02 7.86 -3.26
C LEU A 17 0.70 7.79 -1.76
N MET A 18 1.71 7.54 -0.92
CA MET A 18 1.55 7.45 0.53
C MET A 18 0.97 8.74 1.11
N ARG A 19 1.45 9.90 0.66
CA ARG A 19 0.88 11.21 1.04
C ARG A 19 -0.58 11.31 0.63
N ALA A 20 -0.86 11.05 -0.64
CA ALA A 20 -2.20 11.22 -1.18
C ALA A 20 -3.26 10.36 -0.47
N GLU A 21 -2.89 9.13 -0.12
CA GLU A 21 -3.81 8.19 0.52
C GLU A 21 -3.93 8.39 2.04
N ALA A 22 -2.87 8.88 2.72
CA ALA A 22 -2.82 8.81 4.18
C ALA A 22 -2.13 9.98 4.90
N GLU A 23 -2.00 11.16 4.27
CA GLU A 23 -1.44 12.34 4.93
C GLU A 23 -2.19 12.70 6.23
N GLY A 24 -3.53 12.65 6.22
CA GLY A 24 -4.36 12.89 7.42
C GLY A 24 -4.22 11.83 8.51
N ASP A 25 -3.79 10.62 8.16
CA ASP A 25 -3.50 9.55 9.12
C ASP A 25 -2.09 9.65 9.72
N GLY A 26 -1.27 10.57 9.22
CA GLY A 26 0.09 10.84 9.69
C GLY A 26 1.10 9.79 9.24
N ASN A 27 2.33 9.89 9.76
CA ASN A 27 3.46 9.08 9.28
C ASN A 27 3.19 7.57 9.31
N LEU A 28 2.52 7.08 10.36
CA LEU A 28 2.23 5.67 10.52
C LEU A 28 1.17 5.19 9.52
N GLY A 29 0.15 5.99 9.21
CA GLY A 29 -0.83 5.67 8.16
C GLY A 29 -0.19 5.63 6.77
N MET A 30 0.67 6.61 6.47
CA MET A 30 1.46 6.62 5.23
C MET A 30 2.31 5.36 5.09
N LEU A 31 2.99 4.92 6.15
CA LEU A 31 3.76 3.68 6.16
C LEU A 31 2.88 2.44 5.91
N MET A 32 1.65 2.40 6.41
CA MET A 32 0.72 1.31 6.15
C MET A 32 0.27 1.23 4.70
N VAL A 33 -0.04 2.37 4.07
CA VAL A 33 -0.30 2.43 2.62
C VAL A 33 0.92 1.93 1.84
N GLY A 34 2.11 2.38 2.23
CA GLY A 34 3.37 1.94 1.66
C GLY A 34 3.59 0.42 1.81
N ASN A 35 3.22 -0.17 2.94
CA ASN A 35 3.26 -1.62 3.11
C ASN A 35 2.35 -2.35 2.14
N VAL A 36 1.09 -1.89 2.00
CA VAL A 36 0.16 -2.51 1.05
C VAL A 36 0.73 -2.44 -0.37
N GLY A 37 1.26 -1.27 -0.77
CA GLY A 37 1.88 -1.12 -2.09
C GLY A 37 3.07 -2.06 -2.32
N VAL A 38 4.00 -2.15 -1.36
CA VAL A 38 5.15 -3.07 -1.47
C VAL A 38 4.71 -4.53 -1.44
N ASN A 39 3.72 -4.88 -0.63
CA ASN A 39 3.14 -6.22 -0.60
C ASN A 39 2.52 -6.59 -1.94
N ARG A 40 1.83 -5.67 -2.62
CA ARG A 40 1.27 -5.89 -3.96
C ARG A 40 2.34 -6.13 -5.03
N VAL A 41 3.50 -5.48 -4.94
CA VAL A 41 4.63 -5.73 -5.85
C VAL A 41 5.31 -7.07 -5.56
N ARG A 42 5.27 -7.55 -4.32
CA ARG A 42 5.78 -8.87 -3.93
C ARG A 42 4.78 -10.00 -4.19
N ALA A 43 3.49 -9.67 -4.19
CA ALA A 43 2.42 -10.62 -4.40
C ALA A 43 2.43 -11.13 -5.84
N ASP A 44 2.40 -12.44 -5.97
CA ASP A 44 2.23 -13.19 -7.20
C ASP A 44 0.97 -14.04 -7.09
N CYS A 45 -0.12 -13.47 -6.58
CA CYS A 45 -1.33 -14.20 -6.24
C CYS A 45 -2.56 -13.31 -6.45
N LEU A 46 -3.74 -13.93 -6.50
CA LEU A 46 -5.04 -13.26 -6.46
C LEU A 46 -5.14 -12.13 -7.51
N ASP A 47 -5.57 -10.95 -7.10
CA ASP A 47 -5.81 -9.80 -7.98
C ASP A 47 -4.53 -9.08 -8.46
N PHE A 48 -3.34 -9.51 -8.02
CA PHE A 48 -2.10 -8.75 -8.19
C PHE A 48 -1.07 -9.38 -9.13
N GLN A 49 -1.50 -10.27 -10.04
CA GLN A 49 -0.64 -10.85 -11.08
C GLN A 49 -0.82 -10.20 -12.48
N PRO A 50 0.25 -9.72 -13.16
CA PRO A 50 1.63 -9.50 -12.70
C PRO A 50 1.92 -8.00 -12.42
N ILE A 51 1.91 -7.61 -11.14
CA ILE A 51 2.41 -6.29 -10.70
C ILE A 51 3.89 -6.40 -10.34
N THR A 52 4.76 -6.13 -11.30
CA THR A 52 6.21 -6.37 -11.16
C THR A 52 7.03 -5.13 -10.75
N SER A 53 6.39 -3.98 -10.57
CA SER A 53 7.08 -2.72 -10.22
C SER A 53 6.19 -1.77 -9.43
N ILE A 54 6.81 -0.80 -8.75
CA ILE A 54 6.07 0.22 -7.99
C ILE A 54 5.21 1.06 -8.93
N GLN A 55 5.73 1.38 -10.12
CA GLN A 55 4.95 2.12 -11.11
C GLN A 55 3.69 1.36 -11.55
N LYS A 56 3.82 0.06 -11.86
CA LYS A 56 2.66 -0.77 -12.21
C LYS A 56 1.66 -0.85 -11.06
N MET A 57 2.15 -0.96 -9.82
CA MET A 57 1.31 -1.01 -8.62
C MET A 57 0.53 0.29 -8.42
N VAL A 58 1.19 1.44 -8.57
CA VAL A 58 0.55 2.76 -8.40
C VAL A 58 -0.55 2.98 -9.44
N PHE A 59 -0.30 2.60 -10.70
CA PHE A 59 -1.22 2.83 -11.82
C PHE A 59 -2.04 1.59 -12.21
N GLN A 60 -2.15 0.59 -11.32
CA GLN A 60 -2.89 -0.63 -11.63
C GLN A 60 -4.39 -0.32 -11.87
N SER A 61 -5.01 -1.07 -12.76
CA SER A 61 -6.47 -1.04 -12.97
C SER A 61 -6.93 -2.43 -13.42
N PRO A 62 -7.93 -3.04 -12.77
CA PRO A 62 -8.70 -2.55 -11.62
C PRO A 62 -7.93 -2.60 -10.27
N GLY A 63 -8.54 -2.09 -9.20
CA GLY A 63 -7.98 -2.15 -7.83
C GLY A 63 -6.87 -1.13 -7.54
N GLY A 64 -6.71 -0.13 -8.41
CA GLY A 64 -5.77 0.97 -8.26
C GLY A 64 -6.15 2.01 -7.23
N PHE A 65 -5.33 3.03 -7.14
CA PHE A 65 -5.45 4.11 -6.17
C PHE A 65 -6.19 5.31 -6.77
N GLU A 66 -7.25 5.77 -6.09
CA GLU A 66 -8.04 6.92 -6.55
C GLU A 66 -7.17 8.18 -6.64
N ALA A 67 -6.16 8.30 -5.77
CA ALA A 67 -5.19 9.39 -5.78
C ALA A 67 -4.61 9.71 -7.17
N THR A 68 -4.36 8.68 -7.99
CA THR A 68 -3.74 8.86 -9.33
C THR A 68 -4.59 9.68 -10.30
N GLN A 69 -5.89 9.79 -10.04
CA GLN A 69 -6.85 10.57 -10.83
C GLN A 69 -6.94 12.03 -10.39
N LYS A 70 -6.30 12.42 -9.27
CA LYS A 70 -6.39 13.76 -8.71
C LYS A 70 -5.11 14.54 -8.98
N GLY A 71 -5.24 15.82 -9.38
CA GLY A 71 -4.08 16.65 -9.73
C GLY A 71 -3.04 16.80 -8.61
N TYR A 72 -3.47 16.82 -7.34
CA TYR A 72 -2.56 16.97 -6.19
C TYR A 72 -1.58 15.80 -6.03
N PHE A 73 -1.89 14.62 -6.57
CA PHE A 73 -0.99 13.47 -6.55
C PHE A 73 0.32 13.75 -7.29
N TYR A 74 0.28 14.57 -8.35
CA TYR A 74 1.45 14.86 -9.18
C TYR A 74 2.37 15.95 -8.60
N GLN A 75 1.99 16.61 -7.50
CA GLN A 75 2.87 17.53 -6.79
C GLN A 75 4.13 16.83 -6.28
N ALA A 76 5.26 17.54 -6.25
CA ALA A 76 6.55 17.00 -5.83
C ALA A 76 6.49 16.26 -4.48
N ALA A 77 7.20 15.13 -4.38
CA ALA A 77 7.38 14.41 -3.13
C ALA A 77 8.25 15.24 -2.16
N ARG A 78 7.90 15.28 -0.87
CA ARG A 78 8.72 15.95 0.14
C ARG A 78 9.70 14.93 0.72
N GLN A 79 10.85 15.39 1.21
CA GLN A 79 11.91 14.53 1.75
C GLN A 79 11.38 13.57 2.84
N LYS A 80 10.50 14.08 3.71
CA LYS A 80 9.87 13.29 4.76
C LYS A 80 9.12 12.06 4.23
N GLU A 81 8.36 12.18 3.14
CA GLU A 81 7.65 11.02 2.57
C GLU A 81 8.57 10.08 1.80
N ILE A 82 9.60 10.62 1.16
CA ILE A 82 10.67 9.83 0.53
C ILE A 82 11.33 8.92 1.58
N ASP A 83 11.64 9.45 2.76
CA ASP A 83 12.23 8.68 3.85
C ASP A 83 11.29 7.57 4.36
N LEU A 84 9.97 7.83 4.40
CA LEU A 84 8.96 6.82 4.75
C LEU A 84 8.85 5.73 3.66
N ALA A 85 8.82 6.11 2.39
CA ALA A 85 8.78 5.19 1.26
C ALA A 85 9.98 4.23 1.27
N ARG A 86 11.19 4.74 1.58
CA ARG A 86 12.38 3.89 1.72
C ARG A 86 12.26 2.87 2.86
N LYS A 87 11.55 3.18 3.96
CA LYS A 87 11.36 2.22 5.07
C LYS A 87 10.55 1.01 4.61
N VAL A 88 9.45 1.23 3.89
CA VAL A 88 8.61 0.11 3.40
C VAL A 88 9.29 -0.67 2.28
N ILE A 89 10.04 0.01 1.40
CA ILE A 89 10.86 -0.65 0.35
C ILE A 89 11.96 -1.52 0.95
N LYS A 90 12.50 -1.15 2.13
CA LYS A 90 13.43 -1.99 2.91
C LYS A 90 12.76 -3.19 3.59
N GLY A 91 11.43 -3.32 3.52
CA GLY A 91 10.68 -4.44 4.07
C GLY A 91 10.13 -4.20 5.47
N ASN A 92 10.20 -2.98 6.02
CA ASN A 92 9.59 -2.70 7.33
C ASN A 92 8.07 -2.91 7.23
N ARG A 93 7.51 -3.66 8.17
CA ARG A 93 6.06 -3.97 8.26
C ARG A 93 5.43 -3.26 9.45
N TYR A 94 4.25 -2.67 9.24
CA TYR A 94 3.50 -1.95 10.25
C TYR A 94 2.07 -2.50 10.38
N HIS A 95 1.68 -2.89 11.59
CA HIS A 95 0.36 -3.46 11.87
C HIS A 95 -0.72 -2.37 11.88
N PRO A 96 -1.89 -2.56 11.23
CA PRO A 96 -2.42 -3.83 10.68
C PRO A 96 -2.06 -4.13 9.21
N ALA A 97 -1.29 -3.26 8.55
CA ALA A 97 -0.96 -3.42 7.14
C ALA A 97 0.15 -4.44 6.83
N SER A 98 0.77 -5.07 7.83
CA SER A 98 1.97 -5.91 7.69
C SER A 98 1.93 -6.86 6.48
N ASN A 99 0.82 -7.57 6.29
CA ASN A 99 0.61 -8.52 5.18
C ASN A 99 -0.65 -8.17 4.37
N SER A 100 -1.14 -6.94 4.50
CA SER A 100 -2.39 -6.53 3.87
C SER A 100 -2.14 -6.21 2.40
N LEU A 101 -3.11 -6.54 1.54
CA LEU A 101 -3.10 -6.22 0.10
C LEU A 101 -4.25 -5.27 -0.28
N TRP A 102 -5.24 -5.12 0.59
CA TRP A 102 -6.35 -4.20 0.39
C TRP A 102 -6.52 -3.30 1.60
N PHE A 103 -6.97 -2.09 1.35
CA PHE A 103 -7.49 -1.19 2.37
C PHE A 103 -8.57 -0.30 1.75
N PHE A 104 -9.45 0.23 2.60
CA PHE A 104 -10.37 1.30 2.22
C PHE A 104 -10.81 2.08 3.45
N ARG A 105 -11.44 3.24 3.23
CA ARG A 105 -12.06 4.06 4.26
C ARG A 105 -13.57 3.77 4.32
N PRO A 106 -14.08 3.02 5.32
CA PRO A 106 -15.52 2.79 5.44
C PRO A 106 -16.26 4.04 5.93
N ALA A 107 -17.57 4.09 5.71
CA ALA A 107 -18.45 5.08 6.34
C ALA A 107 -18.68 4.78 7.84
N GLY A 108 -18.47 3.54 8.30
CA GLY A 108 -18.73 3.09 9.68
C GLY A 108 -17.68 2.13 10.23
N SER A 109 -18.14 1.07 10.90
CA SER A 109 -17.27 0.01 11.40
C SER A 109 -16.62 -0.76 10.24
N CYS A 110 -15.41 -1.27 10.46
CA CYS A 110 -14.77 -2.14 9.47
C CYS A 110 -15.56 -3.45 9.36
N PRO A 111 -15.89 -3.92 8.14
CA PRO A 111 -16.49 -5.23 7.99
C PRO A 111 -15.51 -6.33 8.41
N ALA A 112 -16.02 -7.50 8.75
CA ALA A 112 -15.18 -8.66 9.07
C ALA A 112 -14.37 -9.13 7.85
N GLN A 113 -14.96 -9.01 6.65
CA GLN A 113 -14.33 -9.38 5.39
C GLN A 113 -14.61 -8.36 4.28
N TRP A 114 -13.70 -8.28 3.32
CA TRP A 114 -13.85 -7.53 2.07
C TRP A 114 -13.14 -8.29 0.95
N TYR A 115 -13.75 -8.43 -0.22
CA TYR A 115 -13.26 -9.30 -1.31
C TYR A 115 -12.89 -10.73 -0.87
N ASN A 116 -13.66 -11.32 0.06
CA ASN A 116 -13.38 -12.63 0.68
C ASN A 116 -12.07 -12.69 1.49
N GLN A 117 -11.51 -11.54 1.88
CA GLN A 117 -10.27 -11.44 2.66
C GLN A 117 -10.57 -10.97 4.08
N TRP A 118 -9.81 -11.47 5.05
CA TRP A 118 -10.05 -11.17 6.47
C TRP A 118 -9.50 -9.80 6.85
N ASN A 119 -10.29 -9.08 7.64
CA ASN A 119 -9.88 -7.83 8.27
C ASN A 119 -8.69 -8.07 9.21
N SER A 120 -7.60 -7.36 8.99
CA SER A 120 -6.38 -7.41 9.80
C SER A 120 -6.34 -6.33 10.88
N GLY A 121 -7.23 -5.33 10.81
CA GLY A 121 -7.41 -4.28 11.78
C GLY A 121 -7.73 -2.93 11.15
N ARG A 122 -8.00 -1.95 12.02
CA ARG A 122 -8.22 -0.54 11.66
C ARG A 122 -7.06 0.30 12.13
N PHE A 123 -6.60 1.22 11.29
CA PHE A 123 -5.79 2.35 11.74
C PHE A 123 -6.45 3.65 11.28
N LYS A 124 -6.91 4.45 12.24
CA LYS A 124 -7.63 5.71 12.00
C LYS A 124 -8.74 5.56 10.95
N ALA A 125 -8.58 6.15 9.76
CA ALA A 125 -9.59 6.14 8.73
C ALA A 125 -9.65 4.82 7.94
N HIS A 126 -8.59 4.02 7.93
CA HIS A 126 -8.45 2.87 7.05
C HIS A 126 -8.64 1.52 7.74
N CYS A 127 -9.41 0.64 7.10
CA CYS A 127 -9.50 -0.78 7.42
C CYS A 127 -8.61 -1.56 6.46
N PHE A 128 -7.87 -2.53 6.97
CA PHE A 128 -6.91 -3.31 6.21
C PHE A 128 -7.34 -4.76 6.12
N PHE A 129 -7.05 -5.39 4.98
CA PHE A 129 -7.44 -6.78 4.72
C PHE A 129 -6.26 -7.55 4.13
N LYS A 130 -6.06 -8.76 4.63
CA LYS A 130 -4.94 -9.63 4.25
C LYS A 130 -5.43 -10.97 3.72
N PRO A 131 -4.72 -11.57 2.75
CA PRO A 131 -5.01 -12.93 2.32
C PRO A 131 -4.59 -13.94 3.39
N THR A 132 -5.13 -15.15 3.31
CA THR A 132 -4.59 -16.29 4.06
C THR A 132 -3.23 -16.68 3.50
N VAL A 133 -2.39 -17.32 4.31
CA VAL A 133 -1.09 -17.85 3.86
C VAL A 133 -1.28 -18.83 2.70
N GLN A 134 -2.33 -19.64 2.74
CA GLN A 134 -2.65 -20.61 1.68
C GLN A 134 -2.97 -19.94 0.33
N ASN A 135 -3.69 -18.82 0.35
CA ASN A 135 -4.09 -18.12 -0.87
C ASN A 135 -2.98 -17.24 -1.46
N CYS A 136 -2.07 -16.74 -0.60
CA CYS A 136 -0.96 -15.89 -1.03
C CYS A 136 0.26 -16.00 -0.11
N PRO A 137 1.09 -17.05 -0.28
CA PRO A 137 2.27 -17.26 0.56
C PRO A 137 3.31 -16.14 0.44
N SER A 138 3.46 -15.53 -0.73
CA SER A 138 4.53 -14.56 -1.06
C SER A 138 4.50 -13.25 -0.27
N VAL A 139 3.36 -12.93 0.34
CA VAL A 139 3.18 -11.71 1.15
C VAL A 139 3.60 -11.91 2.60
N TYR A 140 3.66 -13.16 3.07
CA TYR A 140 4.10 -13.51 4.42
C TYR A 140 5.63 -13.55 4.49
#